data_AF-A0A2E4WCP6-F1
#
_entry.id   AF-A0A2E4WCP6-F1
#
_cell.length_a   1.000
_cell.length_b   1.000
_cell.length_c   1.000
_cell.angle_alpha   90.00
_cell.angle_beta   90.00
_cell.angle_gamma   90.00
#
_symmetry.space_group_name_H-M   'P 1'
#
loop_
_entity.id
_entity.type
_entity.pdbx_description
1 polymer ?
#
loop_
_entity_poly.entity_id
_entity_poly.type
_entity_poly.pdbx_seq_one_letter_code
_entity_poly.pdbx_strand_id
1 'polypeptide(L)'
;MEKTKEGDIIGAGEKTALAILQDLFKNCVIKTQYPLIKILTEEYKDSLSESYLKHKIDIVLFTPTRMIAVRVQGKTHNGVIKSARDTVQKKILEWHDCVVVDLDWEECPYLFKEEKNENSYLEVVNAFTHSGFRL
;
A
#
# COMPACT_ATOMS: atom_id res chain seq x y z
N MET A 1 -6.88 -14.39 -3.97
CA MET A 1 -5.58 -14.09 -4.60
C MET A 1 -5.72 -14.29 -6.10
N GLU A 2 -5.57 -13.21 -6.86
CA GLU A 2 -5.73 -13.21 -8.32
C GLU A 2 -4.40 -12.83 -8.98
N LYS A 3 -4.11 -13.39 -10.16
CA LYS A 3 -2.94 -13.00 -10.95
C LYS A 3 -3.38 -12.18 -12.15
N THR A 4 -2.84 -10.97 -12.32
CA THR A 4 -3.14 -10.12 -13.48
C THR A 4 -2.45 -10.64 -14.75
N LYS A 5 -2.80 -10.08 -15.91
CA LYS A 5 -2.17 -10.43 -17.20
C LYS A 5 -0.68 -10.08 -17.22
N GLU A 6 -0.30 -9.08 -16.45
CA GLU A 6 1.07 -8.59 -16.26
C GLU A 6 1.85 -9.43 -15.24
N GLY A 7 1.19 -10.42 -14.62
CA GLY A 7 1.78 -11.35 -13.67
C GLY A 7 1.74 -10.89 -12.22
N ASP A 8 1.07 -9.78 -11.92
CA ASP A 8 0.96 -9.25 -10.56
C ASP A 8 -0.02 -10.06 -9.73
N ILE A 9 0.30 -10.20 -8.44
CA ILE A 9 -0.53 -10.93 -7.49
C ILE A 9 -1.33 -9.90 -6.71
N ILE A 10 -2.66 -9.92 -6.85
CA ILE A 10 -3.58 -9.12 -6.07
C ILE A 10 -4.04 -9.95 -4.87
N GLY A 11 -3.66 -9.49 -3.68
CA GLY A 11 -4.07 -10.03 -2.38
C GLY A 11 -5.52 -9.71 -2.02
N ALA A 12 -6.00 -10.34 -0.95
CA ALA A 12 -7.32 -10.04 -0.42
C ALA A 12 -7.38 -8.60 0.10
N GLY A 13 -8.50 -7.90 -0.11
CA GLY A 13 -8.70 -6.52 0.33
C GLY A 13 -8.15 -5.45 -0.63
N GLU A 14 -7.17 -5.76 -1.50
CA GLU A 14 -6.57 -4.78 -2.42
C GLU A 14 -7.59 -4.19 -3.42
N LYS A 15 -8.49 -5.02 -3.97
CA LYS A 15 -9.51 -4.55 -4.93
C LYS A 15 -10.51 -3.60 -4.27
N THR A 16 -10.95 -3.96 -3.06
CA THR A 16 -11.89 -3.13 -2.28
C THR A 16 -11.22 -1.83 -1.84
N ALA A 17 -9.96 -1.90 -1.39
CA ALA A 17 -9.16 -0.72 -1.07
C ALA A 17 -9.05 0.20 -2.28
N LEU A 18 -8.68 -0.32 -3.45
CA LEU A 18 -8.61 0.47 -4.69
C LEU A 18 -9.94 1.15 -5.00
N ALA A 19 -11.06 0.43 -4.93
CA ALA A 19 -12.37 0.97 -5.23
C ALA A 19 -12.82 2.06 -4.25
N ILE A 20 -12.39 2.00 -2.99
CA ILE A 20 -12.66 3.04 -1.97
C ILE A 20 -11.73 4.25 -2.20
N LEU A 21 -10.45 4.01 -2.46
CA LEU A 21 -9.48 5.07 -2.74
C LEU A 21 -9.84 5.87 -3.99
N GLN A 22 -10.40 5.23 -5.02
CA GLN A 22 -10.92 5.91 -6.21
C GLN A 22 -12.09 6.85 -5.90
N ASP A 23 -12.92 6.53 -4.89
CA ASP A 23 -14.01 7.42 -4.46
C ASP A 23 -13.47 8.60 -3.64
N LEU A 24 -12.52 8.35 -2.75
CA LEU A 24 -11.91 9.35 -1.87
C LEU A 24 -11.03 10.34 -2.65
N PHE A 25 -10.28 9.85 -3.63
CA PHE A 25 -9.23 10.60 -4.33
C PHE A 25 -9.48 10.69 -5.84
N LYS A 26 -10.70 11.10 -6.24
CA LYS A 26 -11.14 11.16 -7.64
C LYS A 26 -10.22 11.92 -8.60
N ASN A 27 -9.45 12.88 -8.09
CA ASN A 27 -8.56 13.73 -8.87
C ASN A 27 -7.08 13.31 -8.81
N CYS A 28 -6.76 12.22 -8.12
CA CYS A 28 -5.40 11.71 -8.00
C CYS A 28 -5.14 10.58 -8.98
N VAL A 29 -3.90 10.44 -9.42
CA VAL A 29 -3.48 9.25 -10.16
C VAL A 29 -3.25 8.13 -9.17
N ILE A 30 -3.93 7.00 -9.34
CA ILE A 30 -3.78 5.81 -8.49
C ILE A 30 -3.16 4.69 -9.33
N LYS A 31 -2.10 4.07 -8.82
CA LYS A 31 -1.40 2.94 -9.45
C LYS A 31 -1.33 1.78 -8.47
N THR A 32 -1.76 0.60 -8.89
CA THR A 32 -1.55 -0.63 -8.13
C THR A 32 -0.21 -1.26 -8.46
N GLN A 33 0.34 -2.05 -7.54
CA GLN A 33 1.53 -2.89 -7.74
C GLN A 33 2.71 -2.08 -8.30
N TYR A 34 2.90 -0.87 -7.76
CA TYR A 34 3.87 0.10 -8.25
C TYR A 34 5.30 -0.32 -7.85
N PRO A 35 6.25 -0.41 -8.79
CA PRO A 35 7.61 -0.85 -8.47
C PRO A 35 8.30 0.08 -7.45
N LEU A 36 8.79 -0.47 -6.35
CA LEU A 36 9.49 0.29 -5.31
C LEU A 36 10.69 1.05 -5.89
N ILE A 37 11.42 0.43 -6.81
CA ILE A 37 12.58 1.03 -7.49
C ILE A 37 12.29 2.36 -8.19
N LYS A 38 11.04 2.63 -8.56
CA LYS A 38 10.66 3.92 -9.17
C LYS A 38 10.57 5.07 -8.18
N ILE A 39 10.59 4.78 -6.88
CA ILE A 39 10.60 5.78 -5.79
C ILE A 39 12.03 6.06 -5.33
N LEU A 40 12.94 5.10 -5.47
CA LEU A 40 14.30 5.19 -4.94
C LEU A 40 15.19 6.12 -5.77
N THR A 41 16.07 6.85 -5.09
CA THR A 41 17.21 7.52 -5.75
C THR A 41 18.21 6.48 -6.29
N GLU A 42 19.00 6.85 -7.31
CA GLU A 42 20.00 5.93 -7.89
C GLU A 42 21.01 5.46 -6.83
N GLU A 43 21.51 6.36 -5.99
CA GLU A 43 22.42 6.04 -4.89
C GLU A 43 21.85 4.96 -3.95
N TYR A 44 20.55 5.04 -3.65
CA TYR A 44 19.92 4.08 -2.76
C TYR A 44 19.74 2.70 -3.42
N LYS A 45 19.53 2.66 -4.74
CA LYS A 45 19.40 1.39 -5.48
C LYS A 45 20.66 0.55 -5.41
N ASP A 46 21.84 1.18 -5.50
CA ASP A 46 23.13 0.50 -5.43
C ASP A 46 23.41 -0.08 -4.03
N SER A 47 22.74 0.44 -3.00
CA SER A 47 22.88 -0.01 -1.61
C SER A 47 21.94 -1.16 -1.21
N LEU A 48 20.95 -1.48 -2.04
CA LEU A 48 19.94 -2.51 -1.75
C LEU A 48 20.28 -3.85 -2.42
N SER A 49 19.93 -4.95 -1.76
CA SER A 49 19.99 -6.26 -2.42
C SER A 49 18.98 -6.34 -3.58
N GLU A 50 19.33 -7.08 -4.63
CA GLU A 50 18.51 -7.22 -5.84
C GLU A 50 17.07 -7.68 -5.57
N SER A 51 16.84 -8.40 -4.46
CA SER A 51 15.50 -8.81 -4.03
C SER A 51 14.57 -7.62 -3.78
N TYR A 52 15.07 -6.55 -3.15
CA TYR A 52 14.28 -5.35 -2.87
C TYR A 52 13.96 -4.56 -4.14
N LEU A 53 14.83 -4.62 -5.15
CA LEU A 53 14.59 -3.97 -6.45
C LEU A 53 13.38 -4.57 -7.19
N LYS A 54 12.99 -5.80 -6.85
CA LYS A 54 11.81 -6.49 -7.39
C LYS A 54 10.54 -6.24 -6.58
N HIS A 55 10.63 -5.55 -5.44
CA HIS A 55 9.46 -5.28 -4.61
C HIS A 55 8.51 -4.29 -5.27
N LYS A 56 7.23 -4.45 -4.95
CA LYS A 56 6.14 -3.60 -5.38
C LYS A 56 5.39 -3.09 -4.16
N ILE A 57 4.73 -1.95 -4.34
CA ILE A 57 3.85 -1.31 -3.37
C ILE A 57 2.43 -1.57 -3.86
N ASP A 58 1.55 -2.03 -2.96
CA ASP A 58 0.23 -2.52 -3.36
C ASP A 58 -0.57 -1.44 -4.07
N ILE A 59 -0.61 -0.22 -3.51
CA ILE A 59 -1.26 0.93 -4.14
C ILE A 59 -0.45 2.21 -3.86
N VAL A 60 -0.26 3.05 -4.88
CA VAL A 60 0.35 4.38 -4.76
C VAL A 60 -0.61 5.43 -5.29
N LEU A 61 -0.84 6.47 -4.50
CA LEU A 61 -1.56 7.67 -4.92
C LEU A 61 -0.57 8.81 -5.16
N PHE A 62 -0.65 9.42 -6.33
CA PHE A 62 0.09 10.62 -6.67
C PHE A 62 -0.81 11.83 -6.43
N THR A 63 -0.57 12.52 -5.30
CA THR A 63 -1.25 13.78 -4.98
C THR A 63 -0.38 14.96 -5.42
N PRO A 64 -0.94 16.19 -5.50
CA PRO A 64 -0.16 17.38 -5.86
C PRO A 64 0.99 17.70 -4.89
N THR A 65 0.89 17.25 -3.63
CA THR A 65 1.86 17.59 -2.59
C THR A 65 2.83 16.44 -2.30
N ARG A 66 2.31 15.21 -2.19
CA ARG A 66 3.10 14.02 -1.79
C ARG A 66 2.60 12.73 -2.43
N MET A 67 3.48 11.74 -2.48
CA MET A 67 3.08 10.37 -2.78
C MET A 67 2.55 9.70 -1.51
N ILE A 68 1.45 8.96 -1.64
CA ILE A 68 0.90 8.13 -0.57
C ILE A 68 1.05 6.68 -0.99
N ALA A 69 1.82 5.92 -0.23
CA ALA A 69 1.97 4.48 -0.40
C ALA A 69 0.99 3.77 0.54
N VAL A 70 0.01 3.09 -0.03
CA VAL A 70 -0.95 2.26 0.71
C VAL A 70 -0.53 0.81 0.59
N ARG A 71 -0.37 0.16 1.73
CA ARG A 71 0.03 -1.24 1.86
C ARG A 71 -1.12 -2.04 2.44
N VAL A 72 -1.45 -3.18 1.84
CA VAL A 72 -2.58 -4.02 2.23
C VAL A 72 -2.04 -5.31 2.86
N GLN A 73 -2.05 -5.39 4.18
CA GLN A 73 -1.39 -6.48 4.91
C GLN A 73 -2.40 -7.51 5.42
N GLY A 74 -2.48 -8.66 4.76
CA GLY A 74 -3.37 -9.75 5.15
C GLY A 74 -2.92 -10.53 6.41
N LYS A 75 -3.72 -11.51 6.86
CA LYS A 75 -3.42 -12.36 8.04
C LYS A 75 -2.04 -13.05 8.05
N THR A 76 -1.42 -13.24 6.89
CA THR A 76 -0.16 -14.00 6.77
C THR A 76 1.09 -13.15 6.97
N HIS A 77 0.95 -11.88 7.40
CA HIS A 77 2.07 -10.97 7.65
C HIS A 77 2.71 -11.12 9.04
N ASN A 78 2.16 -11.95 9.94
CA ASN A 78 2.69 -12.21 11.29
C ASN A 78 3.96 -13.10 11.33
N GLY A 79 4.52 -13.49 10.19
CA GLY A 79 5.78 -14.24 10.13
C GLY A 79 6.99 -13.31 10.25
N VAL A 80 7.94 -13.65 11.13
CA VAL A 80 9.13 -12.83 11.47
C VAL A 80 9.89 -12.28 10.25
N ILE A 81 10.03 -13.06 9.18
CA ILE A 81 10.73 -12.64 7.96
C ILE A 81 9.91 -11.63 7.15
N LYS A 82 8.59 -11.83 7.06
CA LYS A 82 7.70 -10.92 6.33
C LYS A 82 7.57 -9.58 7.07
N SER A 83 7.41 -9.61 8.38
CA SER A 83 7.33 -8.39 9.19
C SER A 83 8.61 -7.55 9.14
N ALA A 84 9.79 -8.18 9.14
CA ALA A 84 11.06 -7.49 8.96
C ALA A 84 11.16 -6.81 7.58
N ARG A 85 10.78 -7.52 6.51
CA ARG A 85 10.76 -6.99 5.15
C ARG A 85 9.80 -5.81 5.01
N ASP A 86 8.62 -5.92 5.60
CA ASP A 86 7.60 -4.87 5.56
C ASP A 86 8.08 -3.64 6.35
N THR A 87 8.73 -3.84 7.49
CA THR A 87 9.34 -2.73 8.26
C THR A 87 10.37 -1.97 7.43
N VAL A 88 11.26 -2.71 6.75
CA VAL A 88 12.28 -2.10 5.87
C VAL A 88 11.63 -1.35 4.72
N GLN A 89 10.64 -1.93 4.04
CA GLN A 89 9.95 -1.26 2.94
C GLN A 89 9.27 0.04 3.41
N LYS A 90 8.61 0.03 4.56
CA LYS A 90 7.98 1.22 5.14
C LYS A 90 9.01 2.32 5.40
N LYS A 91 10.13 1.98 6.04
CA LYS A 91 11.22 2.95 6.31
C LYS A 91 11.80 3.55 5.03
N ILE A 92 12.00 2.72 4.00
CA ILE A 92 12.48 3.19 2.70
C ILE A 92 11.51 4.21 2.09
N LEU A 93 10.19 3.93 2.13
CA LEU A 93 9.18 4.85 1.63
C LEU A 93 9.17 6.17 2.41
N GLU A 94 9.19 6.09 3.73
CA GLU A 94 9.26 7.27 4.61
C GLU A 94 10.51 8.13 4.34
N TRP A 95 11.67 7.50 4.08
CA TRP A 95 12.90 8.21 3.72
C TRP A 95 12.85 8.91 2.36
N HIS A 96 11.94 8.50 1.48
CA HIS A 96 11.74 9.11 0.16
C HIS A 96 10.48 9.98 0.10
N ASP A 97 10.13 10.64 1.23
CA ASP A 97 9.00 11.58 1.39
C ASP A 97 7.62 11.00 0.99
N CYS A 98 7.48 9.68 1.03
CA CYS A 98 6.19 9.02 0.88
C CYS A 98 5.49 8.93 2.23
N VAL A 99 4.21 9.27 2.26
CA VAL A 99 3.37 8.95 3.42
C VAL A 99 2.92 7.50 3.28
N VAL A 100 3.12 6.70 4.33
CA VAL A 100 2.75 5.28 4.32
C VAL A 100 1.47 5.08 5.12
N VAL A 101 0.48 4.44 4.50
CA VAL A 101 -0.77 4.01 5.14
C VAL A 101 -0.83 2.49 5.09
N ASP A 102 -0.90 1.86 6.26
CA ASP A 102 -1.08 0.43 6.38
C ASP A 102 -2.58 0.11 6.53
N LEU A 103 -3.07 -0.83 5.72
CA LEU A 103 -4.42 -1.42 5.83
C LEU A 103 -4.25 -2.85 6.33
N ASP A 104 -4.18 -2.99 7.65
CA ASP A 104 -3.92 -4.27 8.31
C ASP A 104 -5.20 -5.08 8.50
N TRP A 105 -5.12 -6.40 8.34
CA TRP A 105 -6.27 -7.29 8.52
C TRP A 105 -6.98 -7.11 9.88
N GLU A 106 -6.22 -6.87 10.95
CA GLU A 106 -6.75 -6.75 12.31
C GLU A 106 -7.56 -5.46 12.49
N GLU A 107 -7.14 -4.37 11.83
CA GLU A 107 -7.78 -3.06 11.92
C GLU A 107 -8.85 -2.84 10.84
N CYS A 108 -8.74 -3.55 9.72
CA CYS A 108 -9.64 -3.44 8.57
C CYS A 108 -10.41 -4.74 8.25
N PRO A 109 -11.01 -5.46 9.22
CA PRO A 109 -11.62 -6.77 8.96
C PRO A 109 -12.75 -6.75 7.94
N TYR A 110 -13.46 -5.62 7.74
CA TYR A 110 -14.51 -5.51 6.72
C TYR A 110 -13.93 -5.30 5.31
N LEU A 111 -12.84 -4.56 5.16
CA LEU A 111 -12.09 -4.40 3.91
C LEU A 111 -11.70 -5.76 3.33
N PHE A 112 -11.20 -6.66 4.18
CA PHE A 112 -10.76 -7.98 3.77
C PHE A 112 -11.88 -9.01 3.59
N LYS A 113 -13.16 -8.64 3.83
CA LYS A 113 -14.32 -9.40 3.33
C LYS A 113 -14.57 -9.17 1.84
N GLU A 114 -13.75 -8.31 1.21
CA GLU A 114 -13.80 -7.97 -0.21
C GLU A 114 -15.14 -7.33 -0.63
N GLU A 115 -15.79 -6.64 0.30
CA GLU A 115 -17.08 -5.99 0.09
C GLU A 115 -16.95 -4.48 0.33
N LYS A 116 -17.29 -3.67 -0.67
CA LYS A 116 -17.33 -2.21 -0.53
C LYS A 116 -18.66 -1.82 0.11
N ASN A 117 -18.63 -1.61 1.42
CA ASN A 117 -19.74 -1.10 2.23
C ASN A 117 -19.27 0.00 3.19
N GLU A 118 -20.20 0.59 3.93
CA GLU A 118 -19.91 1.68 4.88
C GLU A 118 -18.81 1.32 5.88
N ASN A 119 -18.79 0.10 6.42
CA ASN A 119 -17.76 -0.32 7.37
C ASN A 119 -16.37 -0.36 6.72
N SER A 120 -16.24 -1.02 5.55
CA SER A 120 -14.97 -1.05 4.82
C SER A 120 -14.48 0.35 4.42
N TYR A 121 -15.41 1.27 4.13
CA TYR A 121 -15.10 2.65 3.78
C TYR A 121 -14.55 3.40 5.00
N LEU A 122 -15.22 3.28 6.15
CA LEU A 122 -14.79 3.89 7.41
C LEU A 122 -13.44 3.35 7.88
N GLU A 123 -13.17 2.06 7.72
CA GLU A 123 -11.85 1.47 8.03
C GLU A 123 -10.72 2.15 7.24
N VAL A 124 -10.90 2.32 5.93
CA VAL A 124 -9.91 3.02 5.08
C VAL A 124 -9.77 4.48 5.52
N VAL A 125 -10.87 5.19 5.76
CA VAL A 125 -10.83 6.59 6.22
C VAL A 125 -10.12 6.72 7.56
N ASN A 126 -10.37 5.80 8.49
CA ASN A 126 -9.73 5.76 9.79
C ASN A 126 -8.22 5.50 9.64
N ALA A 127 -7.79 4.55 8.81
CA ALA A 127 -6.37 4.28 8.58
C ALA A 127 -5.62 5.51 8.05
N PHE A 128 -6.23 6.25 7.11
CA PHE A 128 -5.69 7.52 6.62
C PHE A 128 -5.64 8.58 7.73
N THR A 129 -6.68 8.65 8.57
CA THR A 129 -6.74 9.58 9.70
C THR A 129 -5.63 9.32 10.72
N HIS A 130 -5.40 8.06 11.09
CA HIS A 130 -4.30 7.66 11.97
C HIS A 130 -2.92 7.94 11.36
N SER A 131 -2.83 7.89 10.03
CA SER A 131 -1.61 8.22 9.27
C SER A 131 -1.41 9.74 9.10
N GLY A 132 -2.27 10.58 9.69
CA GLY A 132 -2.15 12.03 9.71
C GLY A 132 -2.89 12.77 8.59
N PHE A 133 -3.72 12.10 7.79
CA PHE A 133 -4.58 12.76 6.81
C PHE A 133 -5.90 13.21 7.44
N ARG A 134 -6.40 14.38 7.07
CA ARG A 134 -7.81 14.73 7.29
C ARG A 134 -8.51 14.61 5.94
N LEU A 135 -9.31 13.56 5.79
CA LEU A 135 -10.12 13.28 4.61
C LEU A 135 -11.47 13.98 4.67
#